data_AF-A0A349DEY6-F1
#
_entry.id   AF-A0A349DEY6-F1
#
_cell.length_a   1.000
_cell.length_b   1.000
_cell.length_c   1.000
_cell.angle_alpha   90.00
_cell.angle_beta   90.00
_cell.angle_gamma   90.00
#
_symmetry.space_group_name_H-M   'P 1'
#
loop_
_entity.id
_entity.type
_entity.pdbx_description
1 polymer ?
#
loop_
_entity_poly.entity_id
_entity_poly.type
_entity_poly.pdbx_seq_one_letter_code
_entity_poly.pdbx_strand_id
1 'polypeptide(L)'
;MEFAQSGDYLYYKVQIITELNISIMKRNFWATFALTLLLACGQLQAQTLKIDAYTKCQVALISKTEIGNAPYGWWSIWQKKKKSKDYKTTPCTFKGLTPDIYTIVVYNQAASPGDDQSDGVILKEVVVSKKFNLKAYYEKSDFKEWNCLSCPWLYVYNGKCFVKQTEILKDVVGQANKTTTYFTIDPKVVIDGKLRLKVQEEKDEITHLEQLQVRIDGKVYRPQYSKKYSKLLAQNDEQYLKLKKGTSVEVIFDLPKNLQASDKIVLESTGFYIPDAQFLEAVYQKYLVTDK
;
A
#
# COMPACT_ATOMS: atom_id res chain seq x y z
N MET A 1 87.65 17.37 65.36
CA MET A 1 87.91 15.95 65.03
C MET A 1 86.55 15.30 64.80
N GLU A 2 86.20 15.08 63.53
CA GLU A 2 85.64 13.84 62.97
C GLU A 2 85.48 12.67 63.97
N PHE A 3 84.41 11.85 64.01
CA PHE A 3 83.64 11.21 62.92
C PHE A 3 82.23 10.77 63.40
N ALA A 4 81.34 10.67 62.39
CA ALA A 4 80.30 9.66 62.15
C ALA A 4 79.17 9.40 63.16
N GLN A 5 77.94 9.74 62.74
CA GLN A 5 76.70 9.07 63.16
C GLN A 5 76.03 8.38 61.97
N SER A 6 75.70 7.11 62.22
CA SER A 6 74.91 6.16 61.44
C SER A 6 73.43 6.55 61.32
N GLY A 7 72.76 6.15 60.23
CA GLY A 7 71.29 6.10 60.21
C GLY A 7 70.67 5.85 58.85
N ASP A 8 70.82 4.63 58.33
CA ASP A 8 69.95 4.07 57.28
C ASP A 8 68.66 3.49 57.88
N TYR A 9 67.65 3.32 57.02
CA TYR A 9 66.37 2.60 57.17
C TYR A 9 65.16 3.38 57.69
N LEU A 10 64.43 4.09 56.81
CA LEU A 10 62.95 4.15 56.87
C LEU A 10 62.28 4.81 55.64
N TYR A 11 62.47 4.30 54.41
CA TYR A 11 61.75 4.85 53.24
C TYR A 11 61.30 3.82 52.19
N TYR A 12 60.79 2.65 52.59
CA TYR A 12 60.14 1.74 51.63
C TYR A 12 59.00 0.94 52.28
N LYS A 13 57.88 1.58 52.65
CA LYS A 13 56.65 0.82 52.98
C LYS A 13 55.30 1.55 52.86
N VAL A 14 55.21 2.70 52.18
CA VAL A 14 53.93 3.45 52.06
C VAL A 14 53.50 3.72 50.61
N GLN A 15 54.17 3.14 49.61
CA GLN A 15 53.86 3.41 48.20
C GLN A 15 53.20 2.24 47.43
N ILE A 16 53.09 1.05 48.03
CA ILE A 16 52.53 -0.15 47.35
C ILE A 16 51.04 -0.37 47.67
N ILE A 17 50.49 0.22 48.74
CA ILE A 17 49.09 0.00 49.15
C ILE A 17 48.11 0.93 48.40
N THR A 18 48.56 2.07 47.89
CA THR A 18 47.73 3.06 47.19
C THR A 18 47.48 2.71 45.72
N GLU A 19 48.43 2.10 45.02
CA GLU A 19 48.25 1.76 43.59
C GLU A 19 47.39 0.50 43.38
N LEU A 20 47.45 -0.48 44.28
CA LEU A 20 46.63 -1.69 44.19
C LEU A 20 45.12 -1.39 44.38
N ASN A 21 44.76 -0.43 45.25
CA ASN A 21 43.37 -0.08 45.50
C ASN A 21 42.71 0.71 44.35
N ILE A 22 43.48 1.53 43.62
CA ILE A 22 42.95 2.30 42.47
C ILE A 22 42.70 1.38 41.28
N SER A 23 43.52 0.35 41.09
CA SER A 23 43.35 -0.65 40.03
C SER A 23 42.09 -1.51 40.23
N ILE A 24 41.84 -1.97 41.46
CA ILE A 24 40.66 -2.79 41.79
C ILE A 24 39.36 -1.97 41.71
N MET A 25 39.36 -0.69 42.14
CA MET A 25 38.20 0.19 41.98
C MET A 25 37.86 0.50 40.53
N LYS A 26 38.86 0.76 39.66
CA LYS A 26 38.59 1.01 38.23
C LYS A 26 38.00 -0.22 37.56
N ARG A 27 38.48 -1.42 37.86
CA ARG A 27 37.94 -2.66 37.28
C ARG A 27 36.51 -2.94 37.73
N ASN A 28 36.20 -2.72 39.00
CA ASN A 28 34.84 -2.90 39.53
C ASN A 28 33.88 -1.82 39.04
N PHE A 29 34.33 -0.58 38.84
CA PHE A 29 33.50 0.48 38.26
C PHE A 29 33.11 0.18 36.81
N TRP A 30 34.07 -0.23 35.96
CA TRP A 30 33.77 -0.61 34.58
C TRP A 30 32.89 -1.87 34.49
N ALA A 31 33.10 -2.86 35.37
CA ALA A 31 32.24 -4.04 35.43
C ALA A 31 30.81 -3.69 35.88
N THR A 32 30.65 -2.81 36.87
CA THR A 32 29.34 -2.39 37.37
C THR A 32 28.64 -1.46 36.37
N PHE A 33 29.37 -0.59 35.68
CA PHE A 33 28.86 0.28 34.61
C PHE A 33 28.46 -0.53 33.37
N ALA A 34 29.27 -1.52 32.96
CA ALA A 34 28.91 -2.44 31.88
C ALA A 34 27.71 -3.32 32.26
N LEU A 35 27.63 -3.80 33.51
CA LEU A 35 26.50 -4.58 34.00
C LEU A 35 25.22 -3.73 34.10
N THR A 36 25.30 -2.47 34.53
CA THR A 36 24.16 -1.55 34.54
C THR A 36 23.75 -1.11 33.13
N LEU A 37 24.67 -0.95 32.18
CA LEU A 37 24.33 -0.76 30.76
C LEU A 37 23.67 -2.00 30.17
N LEU A 38 24.16 -3.21 30.50
CA LEU A 38 23.58 -4.48 30.05
C LEU A 38 22.22 -4.76 30.70
N LEU A 39 22.00 -4.32 31.95
CA LEU A 39 20.71 -4.40 32.64
C LEU A 39 19.75 -3.29 32.18
N ALA A 40 20.24 -2.12 31.77
CA ALA A 40 19.42 -1.07 31.14
C ALA A 40 19.06 -1.42 29.69
N CYS A 41 19.90 -2.18 28.99
CA CYS A 41 19.57 -2.83 27.72
C CYS A 41 18.76 -4.13 27.91
N GLY A 42 18.76 -4.69 29.13
CA GLY A 42 18.09 -5.93 29.50
C GLY A 42 16.62 -5.66 29.81
N GLN A 43 15.75 -6.12 28.91
CA GLN A 43 14.27 -6.02 28.96
C GLN A 43 13.65 -4.77 28.33
N LEU A 44 14.18 -4.31 27.19
CA LEU A 44 13.24 -3.97 26.11
C LEU A 44 12.55 -5.28 25.72
N GLN A 45 11.44 -5.62 26.41
CA GLN A 45 10.56 -6.69 25.96
C GLN A 45 10.23 -6.37 24.51
N ALA A 46 10.70 -7.21 23.59
CA ALA A 46 10.41 -7.03 22.17
C ALA A 46 8.90 -6.91 22.03
N GLN A 47 8.41 -5.76 21.56
CA GLN A 47 6.98 -5.54 21.42
C GLN A 47 6.47 -6.53 20.38
N THR A 48 5.45 -7.30 20.75
CA THR A 48 4.92 -8.35 19.88
C THR A 48 3.43 -8.17 19.63
N LEU A 49 3.03 -8.46 18.40
CA LEU A 49 1.64 -8.52 17.97
C LEU A 49 1.43 -9.90 17.35
N LYS A 50 0.59 -10.71 17.99
CA LYS A 50 0.19 -12.03 17.50
C LYS A 50 -1.19 -11.91 16.87
N ILE A 51 -1.33 -12.39 15.64
CA ILE A 51 -2.60 -12.35 14.92
C ILE A 51 -2.93 -13.76 14.47
N ASP A 52 -4.16 -14.16 14.78
CA ASP A 52 -4.74 -15.44 14.42
C ASP A 52 -6.08 -15.19 13.71
N ALA A 53 -6.58 -16.18 12.97
CA ALA A 53 -7.87 -16.06 12.29
C ALA A 53 -8.44 -17.46 11.99
N TYR A 54 -9.77 -17.60 12.09
CA TYR A 54 -10.44 -18.87 11.78
C TYR A 54 -10.33 -19.24 10.31
N THR A 55 -10.35 -18.23 9.44
CA THR A 55 -10.04 -18.38 8.02
C THR A 55 -8.62 -17.89 7.78
N LYS A 56 -7.85 -18.61 6.96
CA LYS A 56 -6.49 -18.21 6.58
C LYS A 56 -6.51 -16.85 5.89
N CYS A 57 -5.87 -15.86 6.49
CA CYS A 57 -5.83 -14.48 6.00
C CYS A 57 -4.39 -14.01 5.81
N GLN A 58 -4.23 -12.93 5.06
CA GLN A 58 -2.98 -12.20 4.94
C GLN A 58 -3.04 -10.93 5.78
N VAL A 59 -1.92 -10.54 6.38
CA VAL A 59 -1.86 -9.41 7.29
C VAL A 59 -0.66 -8.55 6.96
N ALA A 60 -0.90 -7.24 6.79
CA ALA A 60 0.13 -6.23 6.77
C ALA A 60 0.00 -5.33 8.01
N LEU A 61 1.14 -4.89 8.52
CA LEU A 61 1.21 -3.88 9.56
C LEU A 61 1.87 -2.63 8.97
N ILE A 62 1.20 -1.49 9.11
CA ILE A 62 1.62 -0.21 8.52
C ILE A 62 1.70 0.81 9.65
N SER A 63 2.87 1.40 9.88
CA SER A 63 3.02 2.41 10.93
C SER A 63 2.53 3.77 10.45
N LYS A 64 2.06 4.61 11.37
CA LYS A 64 1.66 5.99 11.06
C LYS A 64 2.82 6.79 10.49
N THR A 65 4.04 6.52 10.98
CA THR A 65 5.26 7.10 10.41
C THR A 65 5.48 6.70 8.94
N GLU A 66 5.17 5.45 8.57
CA GLU A 66 5.28 4.98 7.18
C GLU A 66 4.25 5.66 6.27
N ILE A 67 3.04 5.92 6.78
CA ILE A 67 1.96 6.64 6.06
C ILE A 67 2.34 8.09 5.80
N GLY A 68 3.02 8.74 6.76
CA GLY A 68 3.35 10.16 6.69
C GLY A 68 2.11 11.04 6.71
N ASN A 69 2.13 12.12 5.93
CA ASN A 69 1.00 13.06 5.83
C ASN A 69 0.08 12.77 4.63
N ALA A 70 0.33 11.68 3.91
CA ALA A 70 -0.48 11.34 2.74
C ALA A 70 -1.86 10.85 3.21
N PRO A 71 -2.96 11.53 2.86
CA PRO A 71 -4.28 11.00 3.14
C PRO A 71 -4.39 9.62 2.47
N TYR A 72 -4.72 8.61 3.27
CA TYR A 72 -4.86 7.21 2.82
C TYR A 72 -3.56 6.59 2.28
N GLY A 73 -2.40 7.12 2.68
CA GLY A 73 -1.09 6.56 2.31
C GLY A 73 -0.91 5.09 2.67
N TRP A 74 -1.69 4.59 3.65
CA TRP A 74 -1.73 3.18 4.02
C TRP A 74 -2.07 2.26 2.84
N TRP A 75 -2.90 2.69 1.88
CA TRP A 75 -3.27 1.84 0.74
C TRP A 75 -2.07 1.58 -0.19
N SER A 76 -1.37 2.64 -0.58
CA SER A 76 -0.17 2.54 -1.42
C SER A 76 0.91 1.70 -0.76
N ILE A 77 1.07 1.86 0.57
CA ILE A 77 1.99 1.06 1.36
C ILE A 77 1.57 -0.39 1.41
N TRP A 78 0.27 -0.67 1.62
CA TRP A 78 -0.26 -2.02 1.63
C TRP A 78 0.00 -2.73 0.29
N GLN A 79 -0.28 -2.08 -0.84
CA GLN A 79 -0.02 -2.62 -2.18
C GLN A 79 1.47 -2.96 -2.39
N LYS A 80 2.39 -2.14 -1.85
CA LYS A 80 3.82 -2.43 -1.86
C LYS A 80 4.14 -3.64 -0.97
N LYS A 81 3.61 -3.70 0.25
CA LYS A 81 3.84 -4.79 1.21
C LYS A 81 3.25 -6.12 0.74
N LYS A 82 2.13 -6.13 0.02
CA LYS A 82 1.53 -7.35 -0.58
C LYS A 82 2.53 -8.15 -1.41
N LYS A 83 3.49 -7.46 -2.02
CA LYS A 83 4.55 -8.03 -2.87
C LYS A 83 5.85 -8.30 -2.10
N SER A 84 5.86 -8.10 -0.78
CA SER A 84 7.01 -8.29 0.10
C SER A 84 6.76 -9.36 1.15
N LYS A 85 7.83 -9.74 1.87
CA LYS A 85 7.78 -10.65 3.02
C LYS A 85 7.06 -10.06 4.25
N ASP A 86 6.69 -8.79 4.21
CA ASP A 86 6.00 -8.11 5.30
C ASP A 86 4.49 -8.38 5.29
N TYR A 87 3.98 -8.98 4.22
CA TYR A 87 2.62 -9.51 4.13
C TYR A 87 2.59 -10.95 4.61
N LYS A 88 2.07 -11.15 5.82
CA LYS A 88 2.17 -12.42 6.55
C LYS A 88 0.86 -13.16 6.57
N THR A 89 0.91 -14.47 6.40
CA THR A 89 -0.25 -15.35 6.50
C THR A 89 -0.55 -15.72 7.96
N THR A 90 -1.82 -15.70 8.38
CA THR A 90 -2.23 -16.14 9.73
C THR A 90 -2.07 -17.67 9.91
N PRO A 91 -1.73 -18.15 11.12
CA PRO A 91 -1.34 -17.36 12.29
C PRO A 91 0.04 -16.72 12.11
N CYS A 92 0.20 -15.47 12.52
CA CYS A 92 1.46 -14.74 12.38
C CYS A 92 1.85 -13.94 13.63
N THR A 93 3.12 -13.57 13.70
CA THR A 93 3.64 -12.71 14.77
C THR A 93 4.52 -11.62 14.18
N PHE A 94 4.25 -10.38 14.56
CA PHE A 94 5.15 -9.24 14.37
C PHE A 94 5.95 -9.04 15.65
N LYS A 95 7.27 -8.87 15.54
CA LYS A 95 8.20 -8.72 16.67
C LYS A 95 9.04 -7.48 16.46
N GLY A 96 9.51 -6.88 17.56
CA GLY A 96 10.39 -5.72 17.51
C GLY A 96 9.69 -4.47 17.01
N LEU A 97 8.40 -4.33 17.31
CA LEU A 97 7.62 -3.15 16.93
C LEU A 97 8.08 -1.94 17.73
N THR A 98 8.41 -0.86 17.06
CA THR A 98 8.70 0.41 17.73
C THR A 98 7.41 1.01 18.28
N PRO A 99 7.44 1.75 19.41
CA PRO A 99 6.27 2.47 19.87
C PRO A 99 5.75 3.45 18.79
N ASP A 100 4.54 3.21 18.28
CA ASP A 100 3.86 4.00 17.25
C ASP A 100 2.37 3.59 17.20
N ILE A 101 1.58 4.31 16.41
CA ILE A 101 0.25 3.88 15.98
C ILE A 101 0.42 3.06 14.71
N TYR A 102 -0.22 1.90 14.66
CA TYR A 102 -0.20 1.03 13.49
C TYR A 102 -1.61 0.76 12.98
N THR A 103 -1.76 0.78 11.66
CA THR A 103 -2.92 0.22 10.96
C THR A 103 -2.63 -1.24 10.62
N ILE A 104 -3.41 -2.15 11.19
CA ILE A 104 -3.46 -3.57 10.82
C ILE A 104 -4.39 -3.68 9.62
N VAL A 105 -3.86 -4.22 8.51
CA VAL A 105 -4.65 -4.55 7.32
C VAL A 105 -4.75 -6.06 7.23
N VAL A 106 -5.93 -6.63 7.46
CA VAL A 106 -6.20 -8.06 7.33
C VAL A 106 -6.97 -8.29 6.04
N TYR A 107 -6.54 -9.25 5.22
CA TYR A 107 -7.11 -9.55 3.92
C TYR A 107 -7.42 -11.04 3.81
N ASN A 108 -8.67 -11.37 3.53
CA ASN A 108 -9.12 -12.73 3.29
C ASN A 108 -9.02 -13.05 1.80
N GLN A 109 -8.00 -13.80 1.40
CA GLN A 109 -7.81 -14.24 0.00
C GLN A 109 -8.94 -15.12 -0.55
N ALA A 110 -9.72 -15.76 0.33
CA ALA A 110 -10.86 -16.60 -0.05
C ALA A 110 -12.16 -15.79 -0.25
N ALA A 111 -12.13 -14.48 -0.01
CA ALA A 111 -13.19 -13.58 -0.45
C ALA A 111 -13.24 -13.62 -1.99
N SER A 112 -14.39 -13.98 -2.56
CA SER A 112 -14.54 -14.12 -4.01
C SER A 112 -14.65 -12.71 -4.63
N PRO A 113 -13.79 -12.35 -5.60
CA PRO A 113 -13.90 -11.11 -6.35
C PRO A 113 -15.03 -11.13 -7.40
N GLY A 114 -15.78 -12.22 -7.52
CA GLY A 114 -16.96 -12.32 -8.39
C GLY A 114 -18.20 -11.72 -7.73
N ASP A 115 -18.94 -10.91 -8.50
CA ASP A 115 -20.25 -10.31 -8.19
C ASP A 115 -20.27 -9.12 -7.21
N ASP A 116 -19.24 -8.26 -7.20
CA ASP A 116 -19.20 -7.01 -6.39
C ASP A 116 -19.30 -7.24 -4.85
N GLN A 117 -19.12 -8.47 -4.37
CA GLN A 117 -19.43 -8.81 -2.97
C GLN A 117 -18.27 -9.00 -1.98
N SER A 118 -16.98 -8.97 -2.33
CA SER A 118 -15.94 -8.95 -1.26
C SER A 118 -14.49 -8.83 -1.72
N ASP A 119 -13.74 -7.82 -1.23
CA ASP A 119 -12.27 -7.95 -1.09
C ASP A 119 -11.83 -8.46 0.28
N GLY A 120 -12.75 -8.65 1.23
CA GLY A 120 -12.45 -9.23 2.54
C GLY A 120 -11.32 -8.51 3.28
N VAL A 121 -11.41 -7.19 3.44
CA VAL A 121 -10.40 -6.38 4.16
C VAL A 121 -10.93 -5.91 5.52
N ILE A 122 -10.08 -5.94 6.54
CA ILE A 122 -10.30 -5.31 7.85
C ILE A 122 -9.18 -4.31 8.10
N LEU A 123 -9.53 -3.11 8.57
CA LEU A 123 -8.59 -2.10 9.03
C LEU A 123 -8.78 -1.93 10.54
N LYS A 124 -7.71 -2.10 11.33
CA LYS A 124 -7.74 -1.87 12.78
C LYS A 124 -6.54 -1.05 13.22
N GLU A 125 -6.79 0.07 13.89
CA GLU A 125 -5.72 0.85 14.52
C GLU A 125 -5.35 0.24 15.87
N VAL A 126 -4.05 0.14 16.13
CA VAL A 126 -3.51 -0.28 17.42
C VAL A 126 -2.40 0.64 17.85
N VAL A 127 -2.42 1.04 19.12
CA VAL A 127 -1.36 1.85 19.74
C VAL A 127 -0.34 0.92 20.37
N VAL A 128 0.85 0.84 19.78
CA VAL A 128 1.96 0.05 20.34
C VAL A 128 2.73 0.93 21.31
N SER A 129 2.72 0.54 22.58
CA SER A 129 3.49 1.21 23.64
C SER A 129 4.80 0.48 23.93
N LYS A 130 5.60 1.00 24.87
CA LYS A 130 6.88 0.37 25.29
C LYS A 130 6.71 -1.07 25.81
N LYS A 131 5.54 -1.43 26.34
CA LYS A 131 5.19 -2.79 26.75
C LYS A 131 3.88 -3.18 26.07
N PHE A 132 3.98 -3.92 24.96
CA PHE A 132 2.85 -4.28 24.13
C PHE A 132 2.86 -5.77 23.77
N ASN A 133 1.74 -6.43 24.08
CA ASN A 133 1.43 -7.79 23.66
C ASN A 133 -0.07 -7.85 23.37
N LEU A 134 -0.42 -7.99 22.10
CA LEU A 134 -1.81 -8.13 21.66
C LEU A 134 -1.97 -9.46 20.92
N LYS A 135 -3.05 -10.17 21.24
CA LYS A 135 -3.56 -11.30 20.47
C LYS A 135 -4.88 -10.89 19.83
N ALA A 136 -4.93 -10.79 18.51
CA ALA A 136 -6.15 -10.51 17.76
C ALA A 136 -6.62 -11.78 17.05
N TYR A 137 -7.94 -11.95 16.96
CA TYR A 137 -8.61 -13.02 16.24
C TYR A 137 -9.61 -12.41 15.27
N TYR A 138 -9.72 -12.98 14.07
CA TYR A 138 -10.66 -12.53 13.04
C TYR A 138 -11.50 -13.71 12.52
N GLU A 139 -12.80 -13.48 12.43
CA GLU A 139 -13.83 -14.38 11.90
C GLU A 139 -14.30 -13.93 10.53
N LYS A 140 -14.97 -14.83 9.78
CA LYS A 140 -15.48 -14.52 8.43
C LYS A 140 -16.42 -13.30 8.43
N SER A 141 -17.20 -13.12 9.50
CA SER A 141 -18.13 -11.99 9.68
C SER A 141 -17.46 -10.64 9.91
N ASP A 142 -16.19 -10.62 10.32
CA ASP A 142 -15.47 -9.36 10.58
C ASP A 142 -15.05 -8.68 9.27
N PHE A 143 -14.91 -9.47 8.21
CA PHE A 143 -14.60 -8.98 6.87
C PHE A 143 -15.82 -8.30 6.29
N LYS A 144 -15.73 -6.99 6.07
CA LYS A 144 -16.81 -6.28 5.39
C LYS A 144 -16.56 -6.21 3.89
N GLU A 145 -17.66 -6.09 3.17
CA GLU A 145 -17.69 -5.97 1.71
C GLU A 145 -17.01 -4.66 1.31
N TRP A 146 -15.73 -4.78 0.99
CA TRP A 146 -15.04 -3.78 0.22
C TRP A 146 -15.48 -4.01 -1.22
N ASN A 147 -16.48 -3.26 -1.64
CA ASN A 147 -16.86 -3.22 -3.05
C ASN A 147 -15.67 -2.56 -3.76
N CYS A 148 -14.90 -3.33 -4.54
CA CYS A 148 -13.59 -2.94 -5.06
C CYS A 148 -13.65 -1.50 -5.53
N LEU A 149 -12.75 -0.69 -4.99
CA LEU A 149 -12.44 0.62 -5.53
C LEU A 149 -12.04 0.39 -6.99
N SER A 150 -12.90 0.56 -7.97
CA SER A 150 -12.62 0.10 -9.33
C SER A 150 -13.52 0.85 -10.28
N CYS A 151 -12.98 1.95 -10.78
CA CYS A 151 -13.50 2.74 -11.87
C CYS A 151 -12.33 3.26 -12.71
N PRO A 152 -12.55 3.56 -14.00
CA PRO A 152 -13.85 3.82 -14.62
C PRO A 152 -14.49 2.61 -15.34
N TRP A 153 -15.80 2.70 -15.58
CA TRP A 153 -16.54 1.75 -16.41
C TRP A 153 -16.43 2.07 -17.90
N LEU A 154 -16.23 1.02 -18.70
CA LEU A 154 -16.26 1.04 -20.16
C LEU A 154 -17.64 0.66 -20.67
N TYR A 155 -18.12 1.47 -21.61
CA TYR A 155 -19.33 1.24 -22.37
C TYR A 155 -19.01 1.24 -23.86
N VAL A 156 -19.65 0.34 -24.60
CA VAL A 156 -19.50 0.20 -26.05
C VAL A 156 -20.83 0.47 -26.74
N TYR A 157 -20.82 1.30 -27.78
CA TYR A 157 -22.02 1.58 -28.57
C TYR A 157 -22.34 0.40 -29.51
N ASN A 158 -23.56 -0.13 -29.45
CA ASN A 158 -23.97 -1.28 -30.26
C ASN A 158 -24.79 -0.92 -31.52
N GLY A 159 -24.81 0.36 -31.91
CA GLY A 159 -25.66 0.87 -32.99
C GLY A 159 -26.91 1.59 -32.52
N LYS A 160 -27.37 1.33 -31.29
CA LYS A 160 -28.56 1.96 -30.68
C LYS A 160 -28.24 2.72 -29.40
N CYS A 161 -27.50 2.10 -28.49
CA CYS A 161 -27.16 2.68 -27.20
C CYS A 161 -25.78 2.21 -26.72
N PHE A 162 -25.27 2.87 -25.68
CA PHE A 162 -24.07 2.46 -24.97
C PHE A 162 -24.40 1.32 -23.99
N VAL A 163 -23.75 0.17 -24.17
CA VAL A 163 -23.92 -1.02 -23.31
C VAL A 163 -22.69 -1.15 -22.41
N LYS A 164 -22.92 -1.26 -21.10
CA LYS A 164 -21.89 -1.47 -20.07
C LYS A 164 -21.14 -2.78 -20.35
N GLN A 165 -19.81 -2.74 -20.37
CA GLN A 165 -18.98 -3.92 -20.67
C GLN A 165 -18.19 -4.38 -19.45
N THR A 166 -17.24 -3.57 -19.00
CA THR A 166 -16.28 -3.92 -17.95
C THR A 166 -15.76 -2.68 -17.25
N GLU A 167 -15.18 -2.85 -16.08
CA GLU A 167 -14.26 -1.87 -15.48
C GLU A 167 -12.95 -1.88 -16.28
N ILE A 168 -12.38 -0.69 -16.52
CA ILE A 168 -10.99 -0.51 -16.97
C ILE A 168 -10.19 0.13 -15.85
N LEU A 169 -8.86 0.02 -15.88
CA LEU A 169 -8.00 0.48 -14.79
C LEU A 169 -8.35 -0.13 -13.41
N LYS A 170 -8.95 -1.32 -13.40
CA LYS A 170 -9.24 -2.08 -12.18
C LYS A 170 -7.97 -2.30 -11.35
N ASP A 171 -8.07 -2.03 -10.05
CA ASP A 171 -6.97 -2.13 -9.07
C ASP A 171 -5.75 -1.19 -9.31
N VAL A 172 -5.87 -0.22 -10.21
CA VAL A 172 -4.82 0.75 -10.52
C VAL A 172 -4.94 2.00 -9.63
N VAL A 173 -4.81 1.82 -8.31
CA VAL A 173 -4.91 2.93 -7.33
C VAL A 173 -3.64 3.76 -7.27
N GLY A 174 -3.77 5.06 -7.49
CA GLY A 174 -2.74 6.05 -7.26
C GLY A 174 -1.67 6.11 -8.36
N GLN A 175 -1.07 7.29 -8.50
CA GLN A 175 -0.14 7.60 -9.60
C GLN A 175 1.07 6.66 -9.68
N ALA A 176 1.59 6.19 -8.53
CA ALA A 176 2.73 5.28 -8.50
C ALA A 176 2.44 3.90 -9.12
N ASN A 177 1.17 3.52 -9.24
CA ASN A 177 0.74 2.26 -9.85
C ASN A 177 0.23 2.44 -11.30
N LYS A 178 0.35 3.65 -11.87
CA LYS A 178 -0.06 3.96 -13.25
C LYS A 178 0.38 2.84 -14.20
N THR A 179 -0.58 2.29 -14.93
CA THR A 179 -0.33 1.18 -15.86
C THR A 179 -1.30 1.20 -17.02
N THR A 180 -1.05 0.34 -18.00
CA THR A 180 -1.94 0.11 -19.15
C THR A 180 -2.72 -1.18 -18.92
N THR A 181 -4.04 -1.07 -19.01
CA THR A 181 -4.97 -2.20 -19.00
C THR A 181 -5.48 -2.49 -20.41
N TYR A 182 -5.87 -3.74 -20.64
CA TYR A 182 -6.22 -4.24 -21.97
C TYR A 182 -7.61 -4.86 -21.95
N PHE A 183 -8.43 -4.53 -22.94
CA PHE A 183 -9.75 -5.12 -23.13
C PHE A 183 -9.94 -5.51 -24.59
N THR A 184 -10.46 -6.71 -24.85
CA THR A 184 -10.74 -7.17 -26.22
C THR A 184 -12.16 -6.76 -26.61
N ILE A 185 -12.29 -6.10 -27.75
CA ILE A 185 -13.56 -5.60 -28.29
C ILE A 185 -14.03 -6.54 -29.40
N ASP A 186 -15.32 -6.92 -29.38
CA ASP A 186 -15.94 -7.68 -30.47
C ASP A 186 -16.01 -6.81 -31.75
N PRO A 187 -15.44 -7.25 -32.88
CA PRO A 187 -15.51 -6.53 -34.16
C PRO A 187 -16.93 -6.11 -34.59
N LYS A 188 -17.98 -6.84 -34.16
CA LYS A 188 -19.38 -6.53 -34.51
C LYS A 188 -19.87 -5.18 -34.00
N VAL A 189 -19.22 -4.60 -32.99
CA VAL A 189 -19.58 -3.28 -32.45
C VAL A 189 -18.93 -2.13 -33.22
N VAL A 190 -18.08 -2.44 -34.21
CA VAL A 190 -17.53 -1.45 -35.14
C VAL A 190 -18.53 -1.25 -36.27
N ILE A 191 -19.16 -0.07 -36.33
CA ILE A 191 -20.24 0.22 -37.27
C ILE A 191 -19.76 1.27 -38.25
N ASP A 192 -19.82 0.96 -39.54
CA ASP A 192 -19.35 1.83 -40.63
C ASP A 192 -17.88 2.29 -40.48
N GLY A 193 -17.04 1.41 -39.91
CA GLY A 193 -15.65 1.72 -39.60
C GLY A 193 -15.48 2.63 -38.39
N LYS A 194 -16.48 2.73 -37.51
CA LYS A 194 -16.41 3.54 -36.29
C LYS A 194 -16.66 2.70 -35.05
N LEU A 195 -15.73 2.76 -34.11
CA LEU A 195 -15.92 2.26 -32.76
C LEU A 195 -16.22 3.44 -31.85
N ARG A 196 -17.36 3.42 -31.16
CA ARG A 196 -17.74 4.48 -30.21
C ARG A 196 -17.72 3.92 -28.80
N LEU A 197 -16.94 4.54 -27.92
CA LEU A 197 -16.79 4.15 -26.53
C LEU A 197 -17.22 5.29 -25.62
N LYS A 198 -17.72 4.92 -24.44
CA LYS A 198 -17.92 5.85 -23.33
C LYS A 198 -17.17 5.31 -22.11
N VAL A 199 -16.37 6.15 -21.48
CA VAL A 199 -15.70 5.85 -20.21
C VAL A 199 -16.33 6.73 -19.13
N GLN A 200 -16.82 6.13 -18.06
CA GLN A 200 -17.59 6.81 -17.04
C GLN A 200 -17.10 6.44 -15.63
N GLU A 201 -16.90 7.45 -14.81
CA GLU A 201 -16.62 7.28 -13.38
C GLU A 201 -17.96 7.17 -12.63
N GLU A 202 -18.22 6.02 -12.01
CA GLU A 202 -19.49 5.72 -11.32
C GLU A 202 -19.35 5.67 -9.80
N LYS A 203 -18.14 5.46 -9.29
CA LYS A 203 -17.84 5.34 -7.87
C LYS A 203 -17.36 6.69 -7.35
N ASP A 204 -17.27 6.84 -6.03
CA ASP A 204 -16.77 8.06 -5.38
C ASP A 204 -15.24 8.11 -5.48
N GLU A 205 -14.76 8.24 -6.72
CA GLU A 205 -13.36 8.23 -7.11
C GLU A 205 -13.10 9.30 -8.17
N ILE A 206 -11.82 9.62 -8.36
CA ILE A 206 -11.33 10.45 -9.46
C ILE A 206 -10.46 9.55 -10.33
N THR A 207 -10.96 9.22 -11.51
CA THR A 207 -10.16 8.60 -12.57
C THR A 207 -9.22 9.64 -13.17
N HIS A 208 -7.94 9.28 -13.29
CA HIS A 208 -6.91 10.01 -14.03
C HIS A 208 -6.57 9.22 -15.30
N LEU A 209 -7.32 9.48 -16.37
CA LEU A 209 -7.16 8.81 -17.65
C LEU A 209 -6.16 9.56 -18.53
N GLU A 210 -5.07 8.91 -18.90
CA GLU A 210 -3.98 9.51 -19.65
C GLU A 210 -4.02 9.13 -21.13
N GLN A 211 -4.33 7.87 -21.44
CA GLN A 211 -4.35 7.42 -22.82
C GLN A 211 -5.48 6.43 -23.06
N LEU A 212 -6.14 6.60 -24.21
CA LEU A 212 -6.98 5.59 -24.82
C LEU A 212 -6.51 5.36 -26.24
N GLN A 213 -6.23 4.11 -26.59
CA GLN A 213 -5.91 3.73 -27.96
C GLN A 213 -6.43 2.34 -28.29
N VAL A 214 -6.63 2.08 -29.57
CA VAL A 214 -7.06 0.77 -30.08
C VAL A 214 -5.94 0.18 -30.92
N ARG A 215 -5.63 -1.10 -30.70
CA ARG A 215 -4.67 -1.85 -31.49
C ARG A 215 -5.37 -2.95 -32.29
N ILE A 216 -5.06 -3.02 -33.58
CA ILE A 216 -5.47 -4.09 -34.49
C ILE A 216 -4.21 -4.49 -35.28
N ASP A 217 -3.81 -5.75 -35.18
CA ASP A 217 -2.62 -6.29 -35.87
C ASP A 217 -1.36 -5.43 -35.73
N GLY A 218 -1.11 -4.94 -34.51
CA GLY A 218 0.03 -4.08 -34.19
C GLY A 218 -0.16 -2.60 -34.54
N LYS A 219 -1.10 -2.24 -35.42
CA LYS A 219 -1.40 -0.85 -35.79
C LYS A 219 -2.20 -0.15 -34.71
N VAL A 220 -1.80 1.08 -34.39
CA VAL A 220 -2.42 1.92 -33.35
C VAL A 220 -3.40 2.90 -33.97
N TYR A 221 -4.61 2.95 -33.41
CA TYR A 221 -5.69 3.86 -33.73
C TYR A 221 -5.97 4.73 -32.50
N ARG A 222 -6.03 6.04 -32.70
CA ARG A 222 -6.27 7.03 -31.64
C ARG A 222 -7.67 7.61 -31.76
N PRO A 223 -8.27 8.10 -30.65
CA PRO A 223 -9.62 8.62 -30.68
C PRO A 223 -9.73 9.88 -31.56
N GLN A 224 -10.75 9.88 -32.39
CA GLN A 224 -11.29 10.97 -33.18
C GLN A 224 -12.04 11.98 -32.28
N TYR A 225 -11.96 13.23 -32.68
CA TYR A 225 -12.02 14.40 -31.82
C TYR A 225 -13.43 14.77 -31.32
N SER A 226 -13.53 15.09 -30.03
CA SER A 226 -14.07 16.39 -29.61
C SER A 226 -12.87 17.26 -29.21
N LYS A 227 -12.80 18.52 -29.69
CA LYS A 227 -11.61 19.40 -29.56
C LYS A 227 -11.04 19.54 -28.14
N LYS A 228 -11.83 19.23 -27.11
CA LYS A 228 -11.51 19.46 -25.70
C LYS A 228 -10.62 18.39 -25.06
N TYR A 229 -10.75 17.13 -25.47
CA TYR A 229 -10.11 15.99 -24.75
C TYR A 229 -9.07 15.24 -25.59
N SER A 230 -8.96 15.54 -26.88
CA SER A 230 -8.13 14.78 -27.82
C SER A 230 -6.64 14.86 -27.55
N LYS A 231 -6.13 15.99 -27.05
CA LYS A 231 -4.71 16.11 -26.69
C LYS A 231 -4.40 15.27 -25.45
N LEU A 232 -5.29 15.29 -24.46
CA LEU A 232 -5.13 14.63 -23.16
C LEU A 232 -5.22 13.11 -23.21
N LEU A 233 -5.72 12.52 -24.30
CA LEU A 233 -5.90 11.06 -24.41
C LEU A 233 -5.08 10.40 -25.52
N ALA A 234 -4.32 11.20 -26.28
CA ALA A 234 -3.58 10.72 -27.45
C ALA A 234 -2.20 10.13 -27.10
N GLN A 235 -1.65 10.50 -25.94
CA GLN A 235 -0.25 10.27 -25.57
C GLN A 235 -0.15 9.91 -24.08
N ASN A 236 0.95 9.24 -23.72
CA ASN A 236 1.33 8.99 -22.34
C ASN A 236 2.37 10.06 -21.96
N ASP A 237 1.89 11.27 -21.69
CA ASP A 237 2.68 12.49 -21.51
C ASP A 237 2.47 13.15 -20.13
N GLU A 238 1.96 12.37 -19.18
CA GLU A 238 1.60 12.77 -17.82
C GLU A 238 0.50 13.85 -17.74
N GLN A 239 -0.25 14.06 -18.83
CA GLN A 239 -1.47 14.87 -18.81
C GLN A 239 -2.69 13.96 -18.68
N TYR A 240 -3.55 14.27 -17.72
CA TYR A 240 -4.69 13.41 -17.38
C TYR A 240 -6.01 14.10 -17.68
N LEU A 241 -6.90 13.42 -18.39
CA LEU A 241 -8.32 13.65 -18.30
C LEU A 241 -8.83 13.15 -16.96
N LYS A 242 -9.33 14.07 -16.13
CA LYS A 242 -9.91 13.72 -14.83
C LYS A 242 -11.41 13.50 -14.96
N LEU A 243 -11.87 12.31 -14.58
CA LEU A 243 -13.30 12.01 -14.44
C LEU A 243 -13.63 11.87 -12.96
N LYS A 244 -14.63 12.60 -12.50
CA LYS A 244 -15.23 12.45 -11.15
C LYS A 244 -16.51 11.61 -11.24
N LYS A 245 -17.03 11.16 -10.10
CA LYS A 245 -18.33 10.49 -10.04
C LYS A 245 -19.41 11.16 -10.88
N GLY A 246 -20.08 10.37 -11.71
CA GLY A 246 -21.15 10.80 -12.61
C GLY A 246 -20.67 11.48 -13.89
N THR A 247 -19.38 11.74 -14.04
CA THR A 247 -18.81 12.31 -15.27
C THR A 247 -18.36 11.21 -16.24
N SER A 248 -18.43 11.51 -17.53
CA SER A 248 -18.00 10.61 -18.59
C SER A 248 -17.28 11.33 -19.71
N VAL A 249 -16.53 10.55 -20.50
CA VAL A 249 -16.00 10.96 -21.80
C VAL A 249 -16.48 9.97 -22.86
N GLU A 250 -16.94 10.51 -23.98
CA GLU A 250 -17.23 9.73 -25.18
C GLU A 250 -16.12 9.94 -26.20
N VAL A 251 -15.67 8.84 -26.79
CA VAL A 251 -14.61 8.82 -27.81
C VAL A 251 -15.04 7.97 -29.00
N ILE A 252 -14.55 8.34 -30.18
CA ILE A 252 -14.81 7.63 -31.43
C ILE A 252 -13.47 7.20 -31.99
N PHE A 253 -13.33 6.00 -32.55
CA PHE A 253 -12.15 5.58 -33.29
C PHE A 253 -12.55 5.29 -34.73
N ASP A 254 -11.80 5.84 -35.68
CA ASP A 254 -11.94 5.46 -37.09
C ASP A 254 -11.07 4.22 -37.33
N LEU A 255 -11.73 3.10 -37.58
CA LEU A 255 -11.16 1.77 -37.80
C LEU A 255 -11.44 1.29 -39.24
N PRO A 256 -10.77 0.23 -39.72
CA PRO A 256 -11.09 -0.37 -41.01
C PRO A 256 -12.58 -0.79 -41.07
N LYS A 257 -13.22 -0.62 -42.24
CA LYS A 257 -14.65 -0.96 -42.42
C LYS A 257 -14.93 -2.46 -42.54
N ASN A 258 -13.93 -3.25 -42.93
CA ASN A 258 -14.10 -4.67 -43.30
C ASN A 258 -13.47 -5.61 -42.27
N LEU A 259 -13.61 -5.29 -40.98
CA LEU A 259 -13.07 -6.13 -39.91
C LEU A 259 -13.78 -7.49 -39.89
N GLN A 260 -13.01 -8.56 -39.80
CA GLN A 260 -13.48 -9.93 -39.69
C GLN A 260 -13.73 -10.28 -38.23
N ALA A 261 -14.57 -11.29 -37.99
CA ALA A 261 -14.81 -11.80 -36.63
C ALA A 261 -13.53 -12.37 -35.97
N SER A 262 -12.53 -12.75 -36.76
CA SER A 262 -11.22 -13.20 -36.28
C SER A 262 -10.27 -12.06 -35.89
N ASP A 263 -10.58 -10.81 -36.26
CA ASP A 263 -9.69 -9.68 -36.00
C ASP A 263 -9.67 -9.36 -34.50
N LYS A 264 -8.47 -9.21 -33.94
CA LYS A 264 -8.29 -8.92 -32.52
C LYS A 264 -8.21 -7.42 -32.32
N ILE A 265 -9.32 -6.82 -31.89
CA ILE A 265 -9.38 -5.41 -31.50
C ILE A 265 -9.09 -5.28 -30.02
N VAL A 266 -8.00 -4.62 -29.66
CA VAL A 266 -7.61 -4.41 -28.25
C VAL A 266 -7.69 -2.94 -27.90
N LEU A 267 -8.53 -2.59 -26.93
CA LEU A 267 -8.50 -1.30 -26.26
C LEU A 267 -7.38 -1.31 -25.22
N GLU A 268 -6.48 -0.34 -25.32
CA GLU A 268 -5.45 -0.04 -24.33
C GLU A 268 -5.86 1.22 -23.58
N SER A 269 -5.98 1.09 -22.26
CA SER A 269 -6.34 2.20 -21.37
C SER A 269 -5.24 2.43 -20.35
N THR A 270 -4.62 3.60 -20.37
CA THR A 270 -3.53 3.97 -19.46
C THR A 270 -4.01 5.03 -18.48
N GLY A 271 -3.72 4.82 -17.21
CA GLY A 271 -4.09 5.76 -16.16
C GLY A 271 -3.99 5.14 -14.78
N PHE A 272 -4.70 5.75 -13.84
CA PHE A 272 -4.92 5.28 -12.48
C PHE A 272 -6.18 5.98 -11.95
N TYR A 273 -6.66 5.58 -10.78
CA TYR A 273 -7.69 6.33 -10.06
C TYR A 273 -7.23 6.67 -8.65
N ILE A 274 -7.77 7.75 -8.11
CA ILE A 274 -7.61 8.15 -6.72
C ILE A 274 -9.01 8.15 -6.12
N PRO A 275 -9.31 7.29 -5.14
CA PRO A 275 -10.61 7.35 -4.52
C PRO A 275 -10.81 8.69 -3.80
N ASP A 276 -12.05 9.20 -3.77
CA ASP A 276 -12.34 10.47 -3.13
C ASP A 276 -11.97 10.38 -1.65
N ALA A 277 -11.37 11.43 -1.10
CA ALA A 277 -11.05 11.50 0.31
C ALA A 277 -12.30 11.26 1.18
N GLN A 278 -13.47 11.75 0.79
CA GLN A 278 -14.70 11.48 1.54
C GLN A 278 -15.11 10.01 1.49
N PHE A 279 -14.87 9.33 0.36
CA PHE A 279 -15.10 7.89 0.25
C PHE A 279 -14.11 7.10 1.09
N LEU A 280 -12.82 7.42 0.99
CA LEU A 280 -11.80 6.74 1.77
C LEU A 280 -11.94 7.04 3.26
N GLU A 281 -12.40 8.23 3.64
CA GLU A 281 -12.78 8.54 5.02
C GLU A 281 -14.02 7.75 5.43
N ALA A 282 -15.06 7.69 4.61
CA ALA A 282 -16.24 6.90 4.91
C ALA A 282 -15.90 5.40 5.04
N VAL A 283 -15.00 4.88 4.21
CA VAL A 283 -14.41 3.55 4.34
C VAL A 283 -13.61 3.50 5.65
N TYR A 284 -12.58 4.31 5.81
CA TYR A 284 -11.71 4.34 6.99
C TYR A 284 -12.53 4.38 8.29
N GLN A 285 -13.50 5.28 8.41
CA GLN A 285 -14.42 5.40 9.54
C GLN A 285 -15.38 4.20 9.65
N LYS A 286 -16.02 3.75 8.55
CA LYS A 286 -16.88 2.54 8.55
C LYS A 286 -16.13 1.30 9.02
N TYR A 287 -14.84 1.18 8.71
CA TYR A 287 -14.03 0.00 9.00
C TYR A 287 -13.26 0.11 10.33
N LEU A 288 -12.90 1.31 10.80
CA LEU A 288 -12.19 1.50 12.07
C LEU A 288 -13.07 1.80 13.28
N VAL A 289 -14.27 2.37 13.09
CA VAL A 289 -15.04 2.97 14.22
C VAL A 289 -16.09 2.04 14.81
N THR A 290 -16.32 0.85 14.26
CA THR A 290 -17.43 -0.02 14.75
C THR A 290 -17.07 -0.95 15.91
N ASP A 291 -15.88 -0.87 16.50
CA ASP A 291 -15.61 -1.47 17.81
C ASP A 291 -15.84 -0.41 18.90
N LYS A 292 -17.10 -0.05 19.15
CA LYS A 292 -17.54 0.55 20.42
C LYS A 292 -18.41 -0.45 21.16
#